data_AF-A0AA43FZD5-F1
#
_entry.id   AF-A0AA43FZD5-F1
#
_cell.length_a   1.000
_cell.length_b   1.000
_cell.length_c   1.000
_cell.angle_alpha   90.00
_cell.angle_beta   90.00
_cell.angle_gamma   90.00
#
_symmetry.space_group_name_H-M   'P 1'
#
loop_
_entity.id
_entity.type
_entity.pdbx_description
1 polymer ?
#
loop_
_entity_poly.entity_id
_entity_poly.type
_entity_poly.pdbx_seq_one_letter_code
_entity_poly.pdbx_strand_id
1 'polypeptide(L)'
;MTTSNSNQLAILIAAIGVFFVWRFSEWLGLPFDISLEVLGKIALATACALFWKFAFGDGYSNLSIWPLYLAAFYSSWFPALDYWGTTSTAISSYDYYVSSQVEVATAWYALWYVKVVTNIAILVGGYTLDSKLTQY
;
A
#
# COMPACT_ATOMS: atom_id res chain seq x y z
N MET A 1 -40.01 -4.97 8.29
CA MET A 1 -39.74 -4.78 6.84
C MET A 1 -38.51 -3.88 6.59
N THR A 2 -37.39 -4.07 7.32
CA THR A 2 -36.16 -3.24 7.16
C THR A 2 -34.92 -4.05 6.82
N THR A 3 -34.95 -5.37 6.98
CA THR A 3 -33.82 -6.28 6.75
C THR A 3 -33.51 -6.53 5.27
N SER A 4 -34.53 -6.54 4.39
CA SER A 4 -34.35 -6.75 2.95
C SER A 4 -33.47 -5.67 2.31
N ASN A 5 -33.72 -4.40 2.64
CA ASN A 5 -33.00 -3.27 2.04
C ASN A 5 -31.55 -3.19 2.53
N SER A 6 -31.32 -3.51 3.81
CA SER A 6 -29.95 -3.57 4.38
C SER A 6 -29.09 -4.64 3.70
N ASN A 7 -29.65 -5.83 3.48
CA ASN A 7 -28.94 -6.93 2.81
C ASN A 7 -28.65 -6.61 1.34
N GLN A 8 -29.59 -5.98 0.63
CA GLN A 8 -29.39 -5.53 -0.76
C GLN A 8 -28.30 -4.46 -0.86
N LEU A 9 -28.26 -3.51 0.07
CA LEU A 9 -27.19 -2.50 0.13
C LEU A 9 -25.83 -3.12 0.43
N ALA A 10 -25.76 -4.07 1.36
CA ALA A 10 -24.52 -4.77 1.68
C ALA A 10 -23.98 -5.56 0.47
N ILE A 11 -24.85 -6.25 -0.27
CA ILE A 11 -24.50 -6.96 -1.50
C ILE A 11 -24.00 -5.98 -2.57
N LEU A 12 -24.67 -4.83 -2.72
CA LEU A 12 -24.28 -3.82 -3.70
C LEU A 12 -22.90 -3.20 -3.37
N ILE A 13 -22.64 -2.91 -2.10
CA ILE A 13 -21.33 -2.43 -1.63
C ILE A 13 -20.25 -3.49 -1.87
N ALA A 14 -20.53 -4.77 -1.57
CA ALA A 14 -19.60 -5.86 -1.83
C ALA A 14 -19.30 -6.03 -3.33
N ALA A 15 -20.33 -5.96 -4.17
CA ALA A 15 -20.18 -6.06 -5.63
C ALA A 15 -19.33 -4.90 -6.20
N ILE A 16 -19.56 -3.68 -5.73
CA ILE A 16 -18.75 -2.51 -6.10
C ILE A 16 -17.30 -2.71 -5.64
N GLY A 17 -17.08 -3.17 -4.41
CA GLY A 17 -15.75 -3.45 -3.87
C GLY A 17 -14.99 -4.47 -4.72
N VAL A 18 -15.62 -5.61 -5.04
CA VAL A 18 -15.03 -6.64 -5.91
C VAL A 18 -14.71 -6.09 -7.30
N PHE A 19 -15.61 -5.26 -7.88
CA PHE A 19 -15.38 -4.62 -9.17
C PHE A 19 -14.14 -3.71 -9.15
N PHE A 20 -13.97 -2.90 -8.11
CA PHE A 20 -12.78 -2.05 -7.97
C PHE A 20 -11.50 -2.87 -7.81
N VAL A 21 -11.52 -3.93 -7.00
CA VAL A 21 -10.37 -4.84 -6.82
C VAL A 21 -9.99 -5.50 -8.14
N TRP A 22 -10.98 -5.99 -8.88
CA TRP A 22 -10.76 -6.58 -10.19
C TRP A 22 -10.19 -5.57 -11.18
N ARG A 23 -10.74 -4.36 -11.24
CA ARG A 23 -10.23 -3.32 -12.15
C ARG A 23 -8.81 -2.88 -11.81
N PHE A 24 -8.49 -2.79 -10.52
CA PHE A 24 -7.15 -2.48 -10.01
C PHE A 24 -6.15 -3.60 -10.36
N SER A 25 -6.58 -4.86 -10.21
CA SER A 25 -5.82 -6.06 -10.60
C SER A 25 -5.47 -6.05 -12.09
N GLU A 26 -6.43 -5.77 -12.97
CA GLU A 26 -6.16 -5.66 -14.41
C GLU A 26 -5.21 -4.51 -14.75
N TRP A 27 -5.39 -3.35 -14.11
CA TRP A 27 -4.62 -2.16 -14.44
C TRP A 27 -3.15 -2.29 -14.08
N LEU A 28 -2.86 -3.01 -12.99
CA LEU A 28 -1.51 -3.19 -12.45
C LEU A 28 -0.88 -4.55 -12.78
N GLY A 29 -1.62 -5.43 -13.46
CA GLY A 29 -1.19 -6.79 -13.76
C GLY A 29 -0.93 -7.61 -12.49
N LEU A 30 -1.66 -7.32 -11.41
CA LEU A 30 -1.51 -7.98 -10.11
C LEU A 30 -2.55 -9.08 -9.95
N PRO A 31 -2.22 -10.22 -9.30
CA PRO A 31 -3.21 -11.20 -8.89
C PRO A 31 -4.30 -10.56 -8.01
N PHE A 32 -5.50 -11.14 -8.05
CA PHE A 32 -6.65 -10.61 -7.30
C PHE A 32 -6.37 -10.54 -5.80
N ASP A 33 -5.72 -11.56 -5.23
CA ASP A 33 -5.40 -11.62 -3.79
C ASP A 33 -4.45 -10.49 -3.36
N ILE A 34 -3.43 -10.21 -4.18
CA ILE A 34 -2.45 -9.15 -3.91
C ILE A 34 -3.10 -7.78 -4.07
N SER A 35 -3.98 -7.63 -5.07
CA SER A 35 -4.76 -6.41 -5.30
C SER A 35 -5.70 -6.12 -4.13
N LEU A 36 -6.37 -7.15 -3.61
CA LEU A 36 -7.21 -7.06 -2.43
C LEU A 36 -6.40 -6.67 -1.19
N GLU A 37 -5.21 -7.25 -1.01
CA GLU A 37 -4.32 -6.93 0.10
C GLU A 37 -3.83 -5.47 0.05
N VAL A 38 -3.40 -5.00 -1.12
CA VAL A 38 -2.95 -3.61 -1.31
C VAL A 38 -4.10 -2.64 -1.04
N LEU A 39 -5.26 -2.84 -1.67
CA LEU A 39 -6.42 -1.97 -1.48
C LEU A 39 -6.93 -2.01 -0.03
N GLY A 40 -6.92 -3.18 0.61
CA GLY A 40 -7.27 -3.34 2.02
C GLY A 40 -6.33 -2.55 2.94
N LYS A 41 -5.02 -2.59 2.69
CA LYS A 41 -4.03 -1.81 3.44
C LYS A 41 -4.16 -0.30 3.18
N ILE A 42 -4.44 0.13 1.94
CA ILE A 42 -4.74 1.53 1.61
C ILE A 42 -5.99 2.00 2.37
N ALA A 43 -7.06 1.21 2.33
CA ALA A 43 -8.30 1.52 3.03
C ALA A 43 -8.07 1.63 4.54
N LEU A 44 -7.28 0.72 5.13
CA LEU A 44 -6.92 0.77 6.54
C LEU A 44 -6.09 2.02 6.88
N ALA A 45 -5.06 2.33 6.11
CA ALA A 45 -4.24 3.53 6.30
C ALA A 45 -5.08 4.81 6.23
N THR A 46 -6.02 4.85 5.28
CA THR A 46 -6.97 5.96 5.11
C THR A 46 -7.93 6.05 6.29
N ALA A 47 -8.47 4.93 6.76
CA ALA A 47 -9.35 4.88 7.92
C ALA A 47 -8.64 5.37 9.19
N CYS A 48 -7.39 4.97 9.41
CA CYS A 48 -6.58 5.48 10.52
C CYS A 48 -6.32 6.99 10.43
N ALA A 49 -6.01 7.51 9.24
CA ALA A 49 -5.80 8.94 9.04
C ALA A 49 -7.10 9.75 9.25
N LEU A 50 -8.24 9.26 8.75
CA LEU A 50 -9.55 9.87 8.98
C LEU A 50 -9.94 9.83 10.46
N PHE A 51 -9.71 8.69 11.13
CA PHE A 51 -9.93 8.55 12.56
C PHE A 51 -9.08 9.55 13.35
N TRP A 52 -7.80 9.70 13.01
CA TRP A 52 -6.93 10.68 13.64
C TRP A 52 -7.48 12.09 13.49
N LYS A 53 -7.88 12.47 12.28
CA LYS A 53 -8.47 13.79 12.00
C LYS A 53 -9.77 14.01 12.79
N PHE A 54 -10.61 12.99 12.90
CA PHE A 54 -11.88 13.09 13.63
C PHE A 54 -11.70 13.11 15.15
N ALA A 55 -10.78 12.31 15.68
CA ALA A 55 -10.54 12.15 17.11
C ALA A 55 -9.73 13.31 17.72
N PHE A 56 -8.74 13.83 16.98
CA PHE A 56 -7.81 14.84 17.49
C PHE A 56 -8.00 16.22 16.86
N GLY A 57 -8.80 16.36 15.79
CA GLY A 57 -9.02 17.64 15.11
C GLY A 57 -7.72 18.29 14.58
N ASP A 58 -7.84 19.47 14.00
CA ASP A 58 -6.68 20.24 13.49
C ASP A 58 -5.90 20.96 14.61
N GLY A 59 -6.37 20.91 15.86
CA GLY A 59 -5.90 21.79 16.95
C GLY A 59 -5.27 21.11 18.17
N TYR A 60 -5.27 19.78 18.28
CA TYR A 60 -4.83 19.09 19.50
C TYR A 60 -3.48 18.36 19.37
N SER A 61 -2.94 18.24 18.16
CA SER A 61 -1.68 17.54 17.89
C SER A 61 -0.65 18.51 17.32
N ASN A 62 0.41 18.79 18.08
CA ASN A 62 1.64 19.39 17.54
C ASN A 62 2.33 18.50 16.48
N LEU A 63 1.80 17.28 16.29
CA LEU A 63 2.37 16.26 15.43
C LEU A 63 1.46 16.09 14.20
N SER A 64 2.00 16.46 13.06
CA SER A 64 1.29 16.36 11.78
C SER A 64 1.15 14.89 11.36
N ILE A 65 -0.07 14.49 10.99
CA ILE A 65 -0.38 13.09 10.66
C ILE A 65 0.00 12.72 9.23
N TRP A 66 0.15 13.69 8.34
CA TRP A 66 0.38 13.43 6.92
C TRP A 66 1.68 12.64 6.62
N PRO A 67 2.82 12.83 7.32
CA PRO A 67 4.02 12.03 7.09
C PRO A 67 3.78 10.55 7.44
N LEU A 68 3.05 10.31 8.53
CA LEU A 68 2.70 8.96 8.99
C LEU A 68 1.72 8.29 8.01
N TYR A 69 0.73 9.04 7.54
CA TYR A 69 -0.20 8.56 6.51
C TYR A 69 0.54 8.21 5.22
N LEU A 70 1.48 9.05 4.78
CA LEU A 70 2.26 8.80 3.55
C LEU A 70 3.13 7.55 3.67
N ALA A 71 3.76 7.33 4.83
CA ALA A 71 4.52 6.10 5.11
C ALA A 71 3.62 4.86 5.15
N ALA A 72 2.46 4.94 5.80
CA ALA A 72 1.47 3.85 5.81
C ALA A 72 0.92 3.57 4.41
N PHE A 73 0.68 4.61 3.62
CA PHE A 73 0.26 4.52 2.24
C PHE A 73 1.34 3.85 1.39
N TYR A 74 2.62 4.24 1.50
CA TYR A 74 3.69 3.55 0.81
C TYR A 74 3.81 2.07 1.22
N SER A 75 3.68 1.78 2.52
CA SER A 75 3.73 0.42 3.06
C SER A 75 2.61 -0.49 2.52
N SER A 76 1.46 0.09 2.15
CA SER A 76 0.36 -0.67 1.54
C SER A 76 0.75 -1.32 0.20
N TRP A 77 1.73 -0.76 -0.50
CA TRP A 77 2.23 -1.27 -1.79
C TRP A 77 3.23 -2.41 -1.65
N PHE A 78 3.67 -2.78 -0.45
CA PHE A 78 4.67 -3.83 -0.26
C PHE A 78 4.33 -5.16 -0.95
N PRO A 79 3.08 -5.68 -0.87
CA PRO A 79 2.71 -6.92 -1.55
C PRO A 79 2.85 -6.82 -3.08
N ALA A 80 2.52 -5.66 -3.67
CA ALA A 80 2.69 -5.43 -5.10
C ALA A 80 4.18 -5.32 -5.48
N LEU A 81 4.99 -4.64 -4.67
CA LEU A 81 6.43 -4.54 -4.88
C LEU A 81 7.09 -5.93 -4.82
N ASP A 82 6.68 -6.76 -3.85
CA ASP A 82 7.16 -8.13 -3.72
C ASP A 82 6.79 -8.97 -4.95
N TYR A 83 5.54 -8.90 -5.38
CA TYR A 83 5.08 -9.61 -6.58
C TYR A 83 5.82 -9.20 -7.85
N TRP A 84 5.96 -7.89 -8.09
CA TRP A 84 6.68 -7.39 -9.26
C TRP A 84 8.17 -7.74 -9.18
N GLY A 85 8.76 -7.70 -7.99
CA GLY A 85 10.18 -7.99 -7.80
C GLY A 85 10.55 -9.46 -7.97
N THR A 86 9.63 -10.39 -7.74
CA THR A 86 9.81 -11.82 -8.02
C THR A 86 9.41 -12.20 -9.44
N THR A 87 8.40 -11.54 -10.01
CA THR A 87 7.91 -11.85 -11.37
C THR A 87 8.83 -11.30 -12.45
N SER A 88 9.40 -10.11 -12.24
CA SER A 88 10.32 -9.48 -13.19
C SER A 88 11.63 -10.25 -13.42
N THR A 89 12.04 -11.07 -12.46
CA THR A 89 13.32 -11.81 -12.50
C THR A 89 13.16 -13.27 -12.90
N ALA A 90 11.94 -13.81 -12.85
CA ALA A 90 11.62 -15.09 -13.47
C ALA A 90 11.78 -15.05 -15.01
N ILE A 91 11.51 -13.90 -15.64
CA ILE A 91 11.56 -13.73 -17.11
C ILE A 91 13.00 -13.69 -17.65
N SER A 92 13.99 -13.29 -16.84
CA SER A 92 15.40 -13.24 -17.27
C SER A 92 16.14 -14.58 -17.21
N SER A 93 15.47 -15.68 -16.83
CA SER A 93 16.11 -16.98 -16.60
C SER A 93 16.18 -17.91 -17.84
N TYR A 94 16.11 -17.34 -19.05
CA TYR A 94 16.43 -18.07 -20.29
C TYR A 94 17.95 -18.15 -20.57
N ASP A 95 18.81 -17.84 -19.60
CA ASP A 95 20.22 -18.28 -19.59
C ASP A 95 20.30 -19.67 -18.94
N TYR A 96 19.83 -20.64 -19.71
CA TYR A 96 20.02 -22.06 -19.49
C TYR A 96 21.54 -22.35 -19.53
N TYR A 97 22.06 -23.17 -18.59
CA TYR A 97 23.45 -23.66 -18.48
C TYR A 97 24.40 -23.01 -17.46
N VAL A 98 23.99 -22.73 -16.21
CA VAL A 98 24.94 -22.89 -15.07
C VAL A 98 24.24 -23.49 -13.86
N SER A 99 24.60 -24.73 -13.55
CA SER A 99 24.27 -25.47 -12.33
C SER A 99 25.00 -24.89 -11.12
N SER A 100 24.58 -23.73 -10.64
CA SER A 100 24.91 -23.23 -9.31
C SER A 100 23.64 -22.56 -8.79
N GLN A 101 23.26 -22.79 -7.54
CA GLN A 101 22.05 -22.23 -6.92
C GLN A 101 21.85 -20.76 -7.30
N VAL A 102 21.07 -20.50 -8.34
CA VAL A 102 20.81 -19.15 -8.81
C VAL A 102 19.78 -18.61 -7.83
N GLU A 103 20.26 -17.86 -6.84
CA GLU A 103 19.40 -16.94 -6.10
C GLU A 103 18.55 -16.21 -7.13
N VAL A 104 17.24 -16.44 -7.11
CA VAL A 104 16.30 -15.70 -7.95
C VAL A 104 16.52 -14.25 -7.58
N ALA A 105 17.25 -13.53 -8.42
CA ALA A 105 17.65 -12.16 -8.14
C ALA A 105 16.37 -11.39 -7.85
N THR A 106 16.19 -10.90 -6.63
CA THR A 106 14.98 -10.14 -6.29
C THR A 106 15.22 -8.70 -6.76
N ALA A 107 14.27 -8.10 -7.46
CA ALA A 107 14.45 -6.71 -7.90
C ALA A 107 14.72 -5.79 -6.69
N TRP A 108 15.60 -4.79 -6.87
CA TRP A 108 16.09 -3.97 -5.75
C TRP A 108 14.97 -3.32 -4.92
N TYR A 109 13.87 -2.93 -5.56
CA TYR A 109 12.71 -2.30 -4.90
C TYR A 109 11.86 -3.26 -4.06
N ALA A 110 12.00 -4.58 -4.25
CA ALA A 110 11.31 -5.60 -3.47
C ALA A 110 12.10 -6.04 -2.22
N LEU A 111 13.38 -5.67 -2.16
CA LEU A 111 14.24 -5.98 -1.01
C LEU A 111 13.69 -5.32 0.26
N TRP A 112 13.56 -6.11 1.33
CA TRP A 112 12.94 -5.66 2.58
C TRP A 112 13.60 -4.40 3.16
N TYR A 113 14.93 -4.31 3.05
CA TYR A 113 15.68 -3.16 3.56
C TYR A 113 15.47 -1.90 2.72
N VAL A 114 15.27 -2.02 1.41
CA VAL A 114 14.96 -0.85 0.55
C VAL A 114 13.59 -0.30 0.91
N LYS A 115 12.60 -1.19 1.10
CA LYS A 115 11.25 -0.83 1.55
C LYS A 115 11.28 -0.12 2.90
N VAL A 116 12.05 -0.62 3.87
CA VAL A 116 12.20 -0.01 5.20
C VAL A 116 12.92 1.34 5.13
N VAL A 117 14.05 1.43 4.43
CA VAL A 117 14.82 2.67 4.29
C VAL A 117 13.98 3.76 3.59
N THR A 118 13.20 3.39 2.58
CA THR A 118 12.30 4.33 1.89
C THR A 118 11.22 4.84 2.85
N ASN A 119 10.63 3.98 3.68
CA ASN A 119 9.68 4.41 4.71
C ASN A 119 10.30 5.37 5.74
N ILE A 120 11.52 5.07 6.20
CA ILE A 120 12.24 5.96 7.12
C ILE A 120 12.50 7.31 6.44
N ALA A 121 12.90 7.32 5.17
CA ALA A 121 13.11 8.54 4.40
C ALA A 121 11.82 9.35 4.24
N ILE A 122 10.67 8.70 4.03
CA ILE A 122 9.35 9.36 3.99
C ILE A 122 9.03 10.01 5.34
N LEU A 123 9.22 9.31 6.46
CA LEU A 123 8.93 9.84 7.79
C LEU A 123 9.85 11.01 8.14
N VAL A 124 11.17 10.81 8.04
CA VAL A 124 12.17 11.84 8.37
C VAL A 124 12.02 13.04 7.45
N GLY A 125 11.92 12.82 6.14
CA GLY A 125 11.71 13.88 5.16
C GLY A 125 10.39 14.60 5.37
N GLY A 126 9.31 13.87 5.66
CA GLY A 126 7.99 14.43 5.90
C GLY A 126 7.96 15.32 7.14
N TYR A 127 8.49 14.87 8.28
CA TYR A 127 8.58 15.71 9.48
C TYR A 127 9.56 16.88 9.32
N THR A 128 10.63 16.71 8.54
CA THR A 128 11.55 17.82 8.22
C THR A 128 10.86 18.89 7.36
N LEU A 129 10.01 18.49 6.42
CA LEU A 129 9.23 19.43 5.61
C LEU A 129 8.14 20.11 6.45
N ASP A 130 7.43 19.32 7.25
CA ASP A 130 6.37 19.81 8.13
C ASP A 130 6.90 20.87 9.11
N SER A 131 8.01 20.59 9.78
CA SER A 131 8.64 21.55 10.70
C SER A 131 9.08 22.86 10.03
N LYS A 132 9.45 22.83 8.75
CA LYS A 132 9.78 24.05 7.99
C LYS A 132 8.54 24.83 7.57
N LEU A 133 7.43 24.15 7.28
CA LEU A 133 6.18 24.79 6.87
C LEU A 133 5.45 25.44 8.04
N THR A 134 5.56 24.88 9.25
CA THR A 134 4.94 25.46 10.47
C THR A 134 5.72 26.66 11.03
N GLN A 135 6.94 26.93 10.55
CA GLN A 135 7.76 28.08 10.97
C GLN A 135 7.48 29.37 10.20
N TYR A 136 6.61 29.35 9.19
CA TYR A 136 6.15 30.51 8.42
C TYR A 136 4.67 30.78 8.67
#